data_AF-A0A5Y0RZZ8-F1
#
_entry.id   AF-A0A5Y0RZZ8-F1
#
_cell.length_a   1.000
_cell.length_b   1.000
_cell.length_c   1.000
_cell.angle_alpha   90.00
_cell.angle_beta   90.00
_cell.angle_gamma   90.00
#
_symmetry.space_group_name_H-M   'P 1'
#
loop_
_entity.id
_entity.type
_entity.pdbx_description
1 polymer ?
#
loop_
_entity_poly.entity_id
_entity_poly.type
_entity_poly.pdbx_seq_one_letter_code
_entity_poly.pdbx_strand_id
1 'polypeptide(L)'
;EIDRVSGQTQFNGVKVLAQDNTLTIQVGANDGETIDIDLKQINSQTLGLDTLNVQKAYDVSATAAMDPKSFTDGTKNLTAPDATAIKAALGNPAATGDSLSATLSFKDGKYYATVAGYTNAADTSKNGKYEVNVDSATGAVTFNAAPTKATVTGDTTVTKVQVNAPVAVSTDVKKALEDGGVSNADATAAKLVKMSYTDKNGKSIDGGYALEAGGKYYAATYDEGTGKITANVTTYTDSTGVTKTAANQLGGVDGKTEVVTIDGKTYNASKAAGHDFKAQPELAEAAAKTTENPLAKIDAALAQVDALRSDLGAVQNRFNSAITNLGNTVNNLSEARSRIEDSDYATEVSNMSRAQILQQAGTSVLAQANQVPQNVLSLLR
;
A
#
# COMPACT_ATOMS: atom_id res chain seq x y z
N GLU A 1 -10.68 -6.92 0.87
CA GLU A 1 -11.58 -7.95 0.31
C GLU A 1 -12.94 -7.38 -0.09
N ILE A 2 -13.69 -6.71 0.81
CA ILE A 2 -14.96 -6.03 0.48
C ILE A 2 -14.84 -5.17 -0.79
N ASP A 3 -13.86 -4.26 -0.84
CA ASP A 3 -13.65 -3.37 -2.01
C ASP A 3 -13.30 -4.15 -3.30
N ARG A 4 -12.60 -5.28 -3.18
CA ARG A 4 -12.27 -6.15 -4.32
C ARG A 4 -13.54 -6.79 -4.87
N VAL A 5 -14.41 -7.32 -4.02
CA VAL A 5 -15.69 -7.89 -4.42
C VAL A 5 -16.55 -6.80 -5.07
N SER A 6 -16.63 -5.61 -4.47
CA SER A 6 -17.35 -4.46 -5.02
C SER A 6 -16.92 -4.11 -6.45
N GLY A 7 -15.62 -3.93 -6.69
CA GLY A 7 -15.10 -3.50 -7.99
C GLY A 7 -14.99 -4.61 -9.04
N GLN A 8 -14.99 -5.89 -8.65
CA GLN A 8 -14.75 -7.00 -9.58
C GLN A 8 -16.01 -7.76 -9.96
N THR A 9 -17.01 -7.87 -9.06
CA THR A 9 -18.22 -8.65 -9.31
C THR A 9 -18.97 -8.09 -10.51
N GLN A 10 -19.24 -8.96 -11.49
CA GLN A 10 -19.88 -8.55 -12.73
C GLN A 10 -20.83 -9.63 -13.26
N PHE A 11 -21.86 -9.17 -13.97
CA PHE A 11 -22.71 -10.01 -14.80
C PHE A 11 -22.83 -9.36 -16.18
N ASN A 12 -22.44 -10.10 -17.23
CA ASN A 12 -22.43 -9.60 -18.61
C ASN A 12 -21.71 -8.24 -18.76
N GLY A 13 -20.59 -8.06 -18.06
CA GLY A 13 -19.81 -6.82 -18.06
C GLY A 13 -20.32 -5.71 -17.12
N VAL A 14 -21.54 -5.82 -16.59
CA VAL A 14 -22.08 -4.84 -15.63
C VAL A 14 -21.49 -5.08 -14.24
N LYS A 15 -20.86 -4.06 -13.67
CA LYS A 15 -20.28 -4.09 -12.31
C LYS A 15 -21.37 -3.89 -11.26
N VAL A 16 -21.92 -4.99 -10.76
CA VAL A 16 -23.18 -4.98 -10.00
C VAL A 16 -23.14 -4.30 -8.63
N LEU A 17 -21.96 -4.03 -8.08
CA LEU A 17 -21.78 -3.40 -6.75
C LEU A 17 -20.87 -2.16 -6.78
N ALA A 18 -20.42 -1.72 -7.96
CA ALA A 18 -19.39 -0.69 -8.08
C ALA A 18 -19.95 0.74 -8.14
N GLN A 19 -21.24 0.89 -8.49
CA GLN A 19 -21.91 2.18 -8.64
C GLN A 19 -23.41 2.02 -8.39
N ASP A 20 -24.06 3.13 -8.02
CA ASP A 20 -25.51 3.21 -8.02
C ASP A 20 -26.00 3.21 -9.48
N ASN A 21 -26.90 2.27 -9.81
CA ASN A 21 -27.45 2.12 -11.15
C ASN A 21 -28.79 1.39 -11.10
N THR A 22 -29.77 1.85 -11.86
CA THR A 22 -31.04 1.14 -12.03
C THR A 22 -31.01 0.39 -13.37
N LEU A 23 -31.07 -0.94 -13.32
CA LEU A 23 -31.20 -1.77 -14.52
C LEU A 23 -32.66 -2.11 -14.78
N THR A 24 -33.19 -1.58 -15.87
CA THR A 24 -34.56 -1.85 -16.32
C THR A 24 -34.58 -3.05 -17.27
N ILE A 25 -35.31 -4.11 -16.91
CA ILE A 25 -35.45 -5.32 -17.73
C ILE A 25 -36.90 -5.43 -18.21
N GLN A 26 -37.10 -5.51 -19.53
CA GLN A 26 -38.41 -5.76 -20.11
C GLN A 26 -38.85 -7.21 -19.85
N VAL A 27 -40.02 -7.35 -19.26
CA VAL A 27 -40.62 -8.65 -18.86
C VAL A 27 -42.01 -8.85 -19.44
N GLY A 28 -42.43 -7.99 -20.35
CA GLY A 28 -43.69 -8.08 -21.06
C GLY A 28 -43.52 -7.86 -22.57
N ALA A 29 -44.61 -7.98 -23.30
CA ALA A 29 -44.60 -7.89 -24.76
C ALA A 29 -44.61 -6.45 -25.26
N ASN A 30 -45.03 -5.50 -24.42
CA ASN A 30 -45.18 -4.09 -24.80
C ASN A 30 -44.09 -3.22 -24.17
N ASP A 31 -43.82 -2.07 -24.78
CA ASP A 31 -42.90 -1.08 -24.25
C ASP A 31 -43.35 -0.60 -22.86
N GLY A 32 -42.41 -0.53 -21.91
CA GLY A 32 -42.68 -0.10 -20.53
C GLY A 32 -43.14 -1.20 -19.57
N GLU A 33 -43.37 -2.43 -20.03
CA GLU A 33 -43.64 -3.58 -19.15
C GLU A 33 -42.32 -4.12 -18.58
N THR A 34 -41.76 -3.39 -17.60
CA THR A 34 -40.42 -3.64 -17.07
C THR A 34 -40.40 -3.93 -15.57
N ILE A 35 -39.31 -4.56 -15.13
CA ILE A 35 -38.92 -4.67 -13.73
C ILE A 35 -37.54 -4.04 -13.59
N ASP A 36 -37.43 -3.12 -12.63
CA ASP A 36 -36.18 -2.46 -12.30
C ASP A 36 -35.41 -3.25 -11.22
N ILE A 37 -34.09 -3.28 -11.38
CA ILE A 37 -33.14 -3.75 -10.38
C ILE A 37 -32.31 -2.53 -9.94
N ASP A 38 -32.54 -2.06 -8.72
CA ASP A 38 -31.76 -0.96 -8.14
C ASP A 38 -30.46 -1.49 -7.56
N LEU A 39 -29.39 -1.40 -8.34
CA LEU A 39 -28.03 -1.68 -7.89
C LEU A 39 -27.49 -0.50 -7.09
N LYS A 40 -26.76 -0.80 -6.02
CA LYS A 40 -26.12 0.17 -5.14
C LYS A 40 -24.62 -0.06 -5.08
N GLN A 41 -23.86 1.02 -4.94
CA GLN A 41 -22.45 0.94 -4.65
C GLN A 41 -22.24 0.44 -3.21
N ILE A 42 -21.65 -0.76 -3.08
CA ILE A 42 -21.34 -1.35 -1.77
C ILE A 42 -19.84 -1.58 -1.69
N ASN A 43 -19.13 -0.73 -0.97
CA ASN A 43 -17.70 -0.84 -0.67
C ASN A 43 -17.43 -0.37 0.77
N SER A 44 -16.18 -0.45 1.25
CA SER A 44 -15.86 -0.04 2.61
C SER A 44 -16.16 1.44 2.91
N GLN A 45 -16.08 2.32 1.91
CA GLN A 45 -16.40 3.75 2.04
C GLN A 45 -17.92 3.97 2.18
N THR A 46 -18.73 3.40 1.28
CA THR A 46 -20.20 3.55 1.34
C THR A 46 -20.80 2.89 2.57
N LEU A 47 -20.17 1.83 3.06
CA LEU A 47 -20.50 1.18 4.34
C LEU A 47 -19.98 1.96 5.58
N GLY A 48 -19.19 3.01 5.42
CA GLY A 48 -18.65 3.82 6.52
C GLY A 48 -17.59 3.12 7.38
N LEU A 49 -16.88 2.15 6.81
CA LEU A 49 -15.88 1.29 7.48
C LEU A 49 -14.47 1.45 6.92
N ASP A 50 -14.26 2.31 5.94
CA ASP A 50 -12.98 2.57 5.26
C ASP A 50 -11.84 3.01 6.20
N THR A 51 -12.20 3.66 7.31
CA THR A 51 -11.33 4.17 8.38
C THR A 51 -11.52 3.43 9.71
N LEU A 52 -12.26 2.31 9.72
CA LEU A 52 -12.42 1.47 10.91
C LEU A 52 -11.06 1.03 11.45
N ASN A 53 -10.74 1.42 12.68
CA ASN A 53 -9.44 1.19 13.29
C ASN A 53 -9.57 0.89 14.79
N VAL A 54 -8.88 -0.15 15.25
CA VAL A 54 -8.86 -0.59 16.66
C VAL A 54 -7.49 -0.44 17.32
N GLN A 55 -6.51 0.11 16.61
CA GLN A 55 -5.17 0.34 17.13
C GLN A 55 -5.16 1.50 18.12
N LYS A 56 -4.07 1.62 18.88
CA LYS A 56 -3.78 2.73 19.78
C LYS A 56 -2.37 3.26 19.49
N ALA A 57 -2.18 4.54 19.78
CA ALA A 57 -0.88 5.20 19.63
C ALA A 57 0.18 4.56 20.54
N TYR A 58 1.38 4.38 20.00
CA TYR A 58 2.59 4.18 20.78
C TYR A 58 3.15 5.52 21.23
N ASP A 59 3.92 5.51 22.31
CA ASP A 59 4.83 6.60 22.60
C ASP A 59 6.06 6.46 21.68
N VAL A 60 6.24 7.45 20.79
CA VAL A 60 7.24 7.43 19.71
C VAL A 60 8.47 8.19 20.16
N SER A 61 9.62 7.52 20.13
CA SER A 61 10.92 8.14 20.39
C SER A 61 11.93 7.76 19.32
N ALA A 62 13.00 8.54 19.22
CA ALA A 62 14.05 8.33 18.24
C ALA A 62 15.42 8.65 18.84
N THR A 63 16.44 7.93 18.39
CA THR A 63 17.85 8.19 18.75
C THR A 63 18.64 8.44 17.48
N ALA A 64 19.59 9.37 17.50
CA ALA A 64 20.44 9.63 16.33
C ALA A 64 21.24 8.37 15.96
N ALA A 65 21.22 8.01 14.68
CA ALA A 65 22.04 6.92 14.17
C ALA A 65 23.50 7.40 14.11
N MET A 66 24.40 6.69 14.80
CA MET A 66 25.82 7.05 14.90
C MET A 66 26.66 6.22 13.92
N ASP A 67 27.64 6.86 13.28
CA ASP A 67 28.62 6.19 12.43
C ASP A 67 29.82 5.72 13.28
N PRO A 68 30.08 4.40 13.39
CA PRO A 68 31.20 3.88 14.17
C PRO A 68 32.58 4.31 13.63
N LYS A 69 32.67 4.81 12.39
CA LYS A 69 33.92 5.18 11.72
C LYS A 69 34.14 6.69 11.62
N SER A 70 33.13 7.50 11.95
CA SER A 70 33.22 8.96 11.93
C SER A 70 33.19 9.51 13.35
N PHE A 71 33.93 10.57 13.60
CA PHE A 71 34.10 11.14 14.93
C PHE A 71 33.96 12.66 14.91
N THR A 72 33.49 13.21 16.03
CA THR A 72 33.36 14.64 16.27
C THR A 72 33.73 14.98 17.70
N ASP A 73 33.95 16.26 17.97
CA ASP A 73 34.23 16.78 19.31
C ASP A 73 33.05 16.52 20.25
N GLY A 74 33.31 15.77 21.32
CA GLY A 74 32.39 15.64 22.44
C GLY A 74 32.39 16.87 23.35
N THR A 75 31.85 16.69 24.56
CA THR A 75 31.68 17.81 25.51
C THR A 75 32.86 18.00 26.45
N LYS A 76 33.73 17.00 26.60
CA LYS A 76 34.85 17.00 27.55
C LYS A 76 36.14 17.50 26.89
N ASN A 77 36.81 18.45 27.51
CA ASN A 77 38.13 18.90 27.07
C ASN A 77 39.20 17.86 27.42
N LEU A 78 40.16 17.66 26.52
CA LEU A 78 41.32 16.82 26.79
C LEU A 78 42.32 17.58 27.64
N THR A 79 42.90 16.89 28.62
CA THR A 79 44.02 17.39 29.41
C THR A 79 45.29 16.68 28.96
N ALA A 80 46.14 17.39 28.22
CA ALA A 80 47.40 16.84 27.73
C ALA A 80 48.32 16.45 28.91
N PRO A 81 49.14 15.39 28.76
CA PRO A 81 50.12 15.02 29.78
C PRO A 81 51.08 16.19 30.03
N ASP A 82 51.22 16.59 31.30
CA ASP A 82 52.16 17.63 31.69
C ASP A 82 53.61 17.12 31.66
N ALA A 83 54.57 18.02 31.91
CA ALA A 83 55.99 17.66 31.92
C ALA A 83 56.32 16.59 32.98
N THR A 84 55.58 16.51 34.08
CA THR A 84 55.77 15.49 35.13
C THR A 84 55.37 14.11 34.60
N ALA A 85 54.20 14.01 33.97
CA ALA A 85 53.70 12.79 33.36
C ALA A 85 54.59 12.32 32.20
N ILE A 86 55.08 13.25 31.36
CA ILE A 86 56.02 12.92 30.28
C ILE A 86 57.33 12.34 30.85
N LYS A 87 57.90 12.95 31.89
CA LYS A 87 59.14 12.46 32.53
C LYS A 87 58.94 11.09 33.18
N ALA A 88 57.79 10.86 33.82
CA ALA A 88 57.46 9.58 34.41
C ALA A 88 57.37 8.47 33.34
N ALA A 89 56.85 8.80 32.15
CA ALA A 89 56.63 7.85 31.08
C ALA A 89 57.87 7.60 30.20
N LEU A 90 58.64 8.64 29.88
CA LEU A 90 59.74 8.59 28.90
C LEU A 90 61.14 8.82 29.51
N GLY A 91 61.21 9.25 30.76
CA GLY A 91 62.45 9.55 31.48
C GLY A 91 62.79 11.04 31.54
N ASN A 92 63.67 11.41 32.47
CA ASN A 92 64.13 12.79 32.65
C ASN A 92 65.03 13.24 31.49
N PRO A 93 64.95 14.52 31.05
CA PRO A 93 65.86 15.07 30.06
C PRO A 93 67.28 15.21 30.63
N ALA A 94 68.30 14.89 29.84
CA ALA A 94 69.71 15.08 30.20
C ALA A 94 70.15 16.56 30.14
N ALA A 95 69.48 17.39 29.33
CA ALA A 95 69.71 18.83 29.31
C ALA A 95 68.89 19.55 30.39
N THR A 96 69.55 20.39 31.19
CA THR A 96 68.90 21.28 32.15
C THR A 96 68.17 22.40 31.42
N GLY A 97 66.85 22.54 31.67
CA GLY A 97 66.03 23.62 31.11
C GLY A 97 65.06 23.20 29.98
N ASP A 98 65.08 21.93 29.56
CA ASP A 98 64.14 21.41 28.55
C ASP A 98 62.68 21.56 29.01
N SER A 99 61.87 22.22 28.18
CA SER A 99 60.43 22.41 28.38
C SER A 99 59.65 21.37 27.59
N LEU A 100 59.27 20.28 28.26
CA LEU A 100 58.55 19.17 27.64
C LEU A 100 57.08 19.52 27.44
N SER A 101 56.55 19.17 26.27
CA SER A 101 55.15 19.39 25.92
C SER A 101 54.61 18.21 25.11
N ALA A 102 53.29 18.03 25.15
CA ALA A 102 52.58 17.06 24.35
C ALA A 102 51.40 17.74 23.64
N THR A 103 51.32 17.58 22.32
CA THR A 103 50.11 17.94 21.56
C THR A 103 49.30 16.69 21.25
N LEU A 104 47.98 16.79 21.35
CA LEU A 104 47.09 15.65 21.21
C LEU A 104 46.50 15.57 19.81
N SER A 105 46.51 14.38 19.24
CA SER A 105 45.87 14.08 17.97
C SER A 105 45.04 12.80 18.05
N PHE A 106 44.14 12.64 17.09
CA PHE A 106 43.21 11.52 17.02
C PHE A 106 43.18 10.91 15.62
N LYS A 107 43.03 9.59 15.56
CA LYS A 107 42.79 8.84 14.34
C LYS A 107 42.06 7.53 14.67
N ASP A 108 40.98 7.25 13.95
CA ASP A 108 40.31 5.94 13.92
C ASP A 108 40.07 5.30 15.31
N GLY A 109 39.54 6.09 16.25
CA GLY A 109 39.22 5.63 17.61
C GLY A 109 40.40 5.66 18.60
N LYS A 110 41.58 6.11 18.18
CA LYS A 110 42.80 6.15 18.99
C LYS A 110 43.32 7.57 19.17
N TYR A 111 43.92 7.82 20.33
CA TYR A 111 44.56 9.09 20.65
C TYR A 111 46.08 8.95 20.63
N TYR A 112 46.73 10.03 20.25
CA TYR A 112 48.18 10.12 20.19
C TYR A 112 48.65 11.40 20.86
N ALA A 113 49.76 11.31 21.59
CA ALA A 113 50.49 12.45 22.12
C ALA A 113 51.79 12.63 21.34
N THR A 114 51.94 13.77 20.66
CA THR A 114 53.21 14.18 20.04
C THR A 114 54.05 14.87 21.08
N VAL A 115 55.03 14.17 21.63
CA VAL A 115 55.96 14.71 22.62
C VAL A 115 57.09 15.46 21.94
N ALA A 116 57.38 16.65 22.44
CA ALA A 116 58.48 17.51 22.02
C ALA A 116 59.18 18.13 23.24
N GLY A 117 60.42 18.59 23.03
CA GLY A 117 61.18 19.37 24.00
C GLY A 117 62.47 18.73 24.50
N TYR A 118 62.75 17.46 24.17
CA TYR A 118 64.07 16.87 24.43
C TYR A 118 65.10 17.40 23.44
N THR A 119 66.12 18.12 23.91
CA THR A 119 67.12 18.78 23.04
C THR A 119 68.47 18.07 23.00
N ASN A 120 68.82 17.31 24.04
CA ASN A 120 70.08 16.57 24.10
C ASN A 120 70.08 15.39 23.11
N ALA A 121 71.19 15.18 22.39
CA ALA A 121 71.33 14.10 21.40
C ALA A 121 71.04 12.70 21.97
N ALA A 122 71.27 12.45 23.27
CA ALA A 122 70.94 11.19 23.92
C ALA A 122 69.41 10.95 24.06
N ASP A 123 68.61 12.02 24.06
CA ASP A 123 67.18 12.00 24.37
C ASP A 123 66.29 12.47 23.24
N THR A 124 66.81 13.11 22.19
CA THR A 124 66.02 13.59 21.04
C THR A 124 65.24 12.46 20.36
N SER A 125 65.72 11.22 20.50
CA SER A 125 65.00 10.01 20.07
C SER A 125 63.68 9.77 20.83
N LYS A 126 63.44 10.40 21.99
CA LYS A 126 62.19 10.36 22.75
C LYS A 126 61.14 11.35 22.25
N ASN A 127 61.52 12.32 21.41
CA ASN A 127 60.54 13.15 20.72
C ASN A 127 59.82 12.29 19.66
N GLY A 128 58.51 12.49 19.52
CA GLY A 128 57.70 11.74 18.57
C GLY A 128 56.28 11.46 19.07
N LYS A 129 55.52 10.72 18.28
CA LYS A 129 54.14 10.36 18.59
C LYS A 129 54.08 9.08 19.40
N TYR A 130 53.20 9.04 20.39
CA TYR A 130 52.93 7.87 21.23
C TYR A 130 51.42 7.65 21.31
N GLU A 131 50.97 6.40 21.22
CA GLU A 131 49.56 6.07 21.52
C GLU A 131 49.30 6.28 23.01
N VAL A 132 48.18 6.92 23.34
CA VAL A 132 47.80 7.28 24.70
C VAL A 132 46.36 6.88 24.99
N ASN A 133 46.07 6.62 26.26
CA ASN A 133 44.72 6.37 26.74
C ASN A 133 44.05 7.68 27.15
N VAL A 134 42.74 7.76 26.93
CA VAL A 134 41.90 8.88 27.36
C VAL A 134 40.78 8.35 28.24
N ASP A 135 40.64 8.92 29.43
CA ASP A 135 39.43 8.74 30.24
C ASP A 135 38.31 9.60 29.62
N SER A 136 37.29 8.96 29.07
CA SER A 136 36.19 9.65 28.38
C SER A 136 35.30 10.48 29.30
N ALA A 137 35.29 10.22 30.61
CA ALA A 137 34.49 10.96 31.59
C ALA A 137 35.19 12.25 32.04
N THR A 138 36.51 12.19 32.22
CA THR A 138 37.32 13.31 32.75
C THR A 138 38.10 14.07 31.67
N GLY A 139 38.41 13.42 30.54
CA GLY A 139 39.29 13.93 29.49
C GLY A 139 40.78 13.83 29.82
N ALA A 140 41.15 13.17 30.92
CA ALA A 140 42.56 12.97 31.29
C ALA A 140 43.26 12.04 30.29
N VAL A 141 44.44 12.45 29.84
CA VAL A 141 45.27 11.65 28.91
C VAL A 141 46.46 11.07 29.64
N THR A 142 46.67 9.76 29.48
CA THR A 142 47.76 9.01 30.13
C THR A 142 48.54 8.18 29.12
N PHE A 143 49.85 8.09 29.30
CA PHE A 143 50.67 7.17 28.51
C PHE A 143 50.32 5.71 28.81
N ASN A 144 50.42 4.88 27.78
CA ASN A 144 50.34 3.43 27.93
C ASN A 144 51.53 2.90 28.75
N ALA A 145 51.37 1.73 29.36
CA ALA A 145 52.49 1.05 30.01
C ALA A 145 53.60 0.75 28.97
N ALA A 146 54.85 1.11 29.29
CA ALA A 146 56.00 1.01 28.38
C ALA A 146 55.73 1.66 27.00
N PRO A 147 55.57 2.99 26.93
CA PRO A 147 55.13 3.69 25.72
C PRO A 147 56.15 3.54 24.58
N THR A 148 55.68 3.04 23.44
CA THR A 148 56.45 2.94 22.20
C THR A 148 56.03 4.02 21.21
N LYS A 149 56.98 4.47 20.37
CA LYS A 149 56.65 5.46 19.33
C LYS A 149 55.72 4.84 18.29
N ALA A 150 54.65 5.55 18.00
CA ALA A 150 53.70 5.21 16.95
C ALA A 150 54.02 5.97 15.67
N THR A 151 53.89 5.30 14.53
CA THR A 151 53.91 5.94 13.21
C THR A 151 52.47 6.05 12.73
N VAL A 152 51.89 7.24 12.84
CA VAL A 152 50.53 7.56 12.37
C VAL A 152 50.57 8.76 11.44
N THR A 153 49.83 8.65 10.34
CA THR A 153 49.68 9.70 9.32
C THR A 153 48.21 10.04 9.12
N GLY A 154 47.91 11.30 8.82
CA GLY A 154 46.54 11.78 8.61
C GLY A 154 45.70 11.82 9.88
N ASP A 155 46.33 11.82 11.05
CA ASP A 155 45.72 12.18 12.33
C ASP A 155 45.48 13.70 12.41
N THR A 156 44.44 14.09 13.14
CA THR A 156 44.07 15.50 13.31
C THR A 156 44.31 15.93 14.75
N THR A 157 44.74 17.18 14.94
CA THR A 157 44.88 17.75 16.30
C THR A 157 43.51 17.90 16.93
N VAL A 158 43.36 17.47 18.17
CA VAL A 158 42.09 17.51 18.91
C VAL A 158 42.27 18.14 20.28
N THR A 159 41.25 18.86 20.74
CA THR A 159 41.23 19.49 22.08
C THR A 159 40.15 18.92 22.99
N LYS A 160 39.27 18.07 22.45
CA LYS A 160 38.17 17.44 23.16
C LYS A 160 38.13 15.94 22.92
N VAL A 161 37.52 15.23 23.86
CA VAL A 161 37.23 13.79 23.73
C VAL A 161 36.35 13.62 22.50
N GLN A 162 36.83 12.86 21.53
CA GLN A 162 36.13 12.46 20.34
C GLN A 162 35.06 11.42 20.66
N VAL A 163 33.88 11.60 20.07
CA VAL A 163 32.74 10.68 20.12
C VAL A 163 32.29 10.35 18.70
N ASN A 164 31.59 9.24 18.52
CA ASN A 164 31.05 8.90 17.21
C ASN A 164 30.11 10.00 16.70
N ALA A 165 30.32 10.39 15.45
CA ALA A 165 29.49 11.38 14.79
C ALA A 165 28.19 10.74 14.29
N PRO A 166 27.08 11.49 14.18
CA PRO A 166 25.89 11.03 13.50
C PRO A 166 26.18 10.67 12.04
N VAL A 167 25.46 9.66 11.52
CA VAL A 167 25.53 9.30 10.10
C VAL A 167 25.10 10.50 9.25
N ALA A 168 25.94 10.89 8.30
CA ALA A 168 25.67 12.01 7.41
C ALA A 168 24.59 11.63 6.37
N VAL A 169 23.56 12.47 6.23
CA VAL A 169 22.54 12.32 5.20
C VAL A 169 23.01 12.99 3.91
N SER A 170 23.09 12.22 2.82
CA SER A 170 23.55 12.72 1.52
C SER A 170 22.59 13.72 0.88
N THR A 171 23.09 14.54 -0.05
CA THR A 171 22.29 15.52 -0.80
C THR A 171 21.14 14.87 -1.58
N ASP A 172 21.38 13.68 -2.15
CA ASP A 172 20.37 12.97 -2.94
C ASP A 172 19.19 12.49 -2.08
N VAL A 173 19.48 12.05 -0.84
CA VAL A 173 18.45 11.63 0.11
C VAL A 173 17.62 12.84 0.58
N LYS A 174 18.27 13.99 0.81
CA LYS A 174 17.58 15.24 1.14
C LYS A 174 16.69 15.69 -0.02
N LYS A 175 17.19 15.62 -1.25
CA LYS A 175 16.43 15.94 -2.46
C LYS A 175 15.20 15.03 -2.63
N ALA A 176 15.33 13.74 -2.32
CA ALA A 176 14.21 12.80 -2.36
C ALA A 176 13.09 13.16 -1.35
N LEU A 177 13.44 13.67 -0.15
CA LEU A 177 12.44 14.19 0.78
C LEU A 177 11.73 15.42 0.21
N GLU A 178 12.47 16.34 -0.39
CA GLU A 178 11.91 17.55 -1.02
C GLU A 178 10.96 17.21 -2.16
N ASP A 179 11.37 16.31 -3.06
CA ASP A 179 10.50 15.79 -4.14
C ASP A 179 9.29 15.02 -3.60
N GLY A 180 9.41 14.49 -2.39
CA GLY A 180 8.33 13.88 -1.62
C GLY A 180 7.42 14.88 -0.89
N GLY A 181 7.60 16.19 -1.08
CA GLY A 181 6.76 17.24 -0.49
C GLY A 181 7.20 17.74 0.90
N VAL A 182 8.38 17.33 1.39
CA VAL A 182 8.98 17.92 2.60
C VAL A 182 9.55 19.31 2.25
N SER A 183 9.45 20.28 3.16
CA SER A 183 9.99 21.62 2.89
C SER A 183 11.52 21.56 2.70
N ASN A 184 12.06 22.39 1.81
CA ASN A 184 13.51 22.47 1.58
C ASN A 184 14.30 22.75 2.87
N ALA A 185 13.76 23.60 3.75
CA ALA A 185 14.37 23.91 5.04
C ALA A 185 14.47 22.67 5.94
N ASP A 186 13.38 21.91 6.05
CA ASP A 186 13.33 20.71 6.90
C ASP A 186 14.15 19.56 6.30
N ALA A 187 14.06 19.34 4.98
CA ALA A 187 14.80 18.30 4.29
C ALA A 187 16.32 18.55 4.33
N THR A 188 16.77 19.80 4.18
CA THR A 188 18.18 20.16 4.31
C THR A 188 18.73 19.88 5.71
N ALA A 189 17.89 20.04 6.74
CA ALA A 189 18.22 19.78 8.14
C ALA A 189 18.04 18.31 8.57
N ALA A 190 17.64 17.41 7.66
CA ALA A 190 17.29 16.04 7.99
C ALA A 190 18.44 15.26 8.64
N LYS A 191 18.10 14.45 9.65
CA LYS A 191 19.03 13.59 10.39
C LYS A 191 18.56 12.14 10.35
N LEU A 192 19.49 11.19 10.19
CA LEU A 192 19.16 9.77 10.32
C LEU A 192 18.98 9.41 11.79
N VAL A 193 17.87 8.75 12.10
CA VAL A 193 17.52 8.29 13.44
C VAL A 193 17.07 6.84 13.42
N LYS A 194 17.25 6.14 14.55
CA LYS A 194 16.67 4.83 14.84
C LYS A 194 15.43 5.02 15.71
N MET A 195 14.30 4.52 15.23
CA MET A 195 13.00 4.68 15.90
C MET A 195 12.85 3.67 17.05
N SER A 196 12.08 4.04 18.08
CA SER A 196 11.64 3.15 19.16
C SER A 196 10.20 3.47 19.54
N TYR A 197 9.43 2.42 19.84
CA TYR A 197 8.00 2.51 20.12
C TYR A 197 7.68 1.87 21.45
N THR A 198 7.14 2.65 22.38
CA THR A 198 6.78 2.16 23.73
C THR A 198 5.26 2.00 23.84
N ASP A 199 4.82 0.81 24.25
CA ASP A 199 3.40 0.54 24.46
C ASP A 199 2.90 1.13 25.79
N LYS A 200 1.59 1.07 26.03
CA LYS A 200 0.98 1.56 27.28
C LYS A 200 1.47 0.85 28.56
N ASN A 201 2.15 -0.30 28.44
CA ASN A 201 2.70 -1.06 29.56
C ASN A 201 4.16 -0.69 29.83
N GLY A 202 4.74 0.25 29.08
CA GLY A 202 6.14 0.64 29.18
C GLY A 202 7.10 -0.29 28.44
N LYS A 203 6.59 -1.24 27.62
CA LYS A 203 7.46 -2.10 26.82
C LYS A 203 7.85 -1.37 25.53
N SER A 204 9.14 -1.14 25.36
CA SER A 204 9.71 -0.57 24.15
C SER A 204 10.12 -1.67 23.16
N ILE A 205 9.93 -1.39 21.87
CA ILE A 205 10.46 -2.18 20.76
C ILE A 205 11.22 -1.26 19.81
N ASP A 206 12.33 -1.76 19.27
CA ASP A 206 13.07 -1.05 18.24
C ASP A 206 12.31 -1.05 16.92
N GLY A 207 12.33 0.08 16.25
CA GLY A 207 11.77 0.29 14.92
C GLY A 207 12.82 0.24 13.81
N GLY A 208 12.37 0.64 12.62
CA GLY A 208 13.25 0.91 11.49
C GLY A 208 14.06 2.19 11.66
N TYR A 209 14.78 2.54 10.60
CA TYR A 209 15.42 3.85 10.49
C TYR A 209 14.44 4.88 9.92
N ALA A 210 14.65 6.14 10.26
CA ALA A 210 13.89 7.25 9.72
C ALA A 210 14.78 8.48 9.55
N LEU A 211 14.33 9.41 8.72
CA LEU A 211 14.87 10.75 8.59
C LEU A 211 14.00 11.68 9.43
N GLU A 212 14.57 12.26 10.47
CA GLU A 212 13.93 13.31 11.27
C GLU A 212 14.09 14.65 10.55
N ALA A 213 12.97 15.28 10.17
CA ALA A 213 12.94 16.56 9.48
C ALA A 213 11.71 17.36 9.95
N GLY A 214 11.91 18.61 10.39
CA GLY A 214 10.81 19.49 10.84
C GLY A 214 10.00 18.96 12.02
N GLY A 215 10.59 18.13 12.89
CA GLY A 215 9.90 17.45 14.00
C GLY A 215 9.00 16.28 13.57
N LYS A 216 9.09 15.85 12.31
CA LYS A 216 8.42 14.66 11.77
C LYS A 216 9.46 13.59 11.45
N TYR A 217 9.00 12.35 11.37
CA TYR A 217 9.82 11.20 11.02
C TYR A 217 9.38 10.64 9.67
N TYR A 218 10.32 10.50 8.74
CA TYR A 218 10.09 9.91 7.41
C TYR A 218 10.83 8.58 7.31
N ALA A 219 10.13 7.50 6.99
CA ALA A 219 10.72 6.17 6.92
C ALA A 219 11.91 6.15 5.95
N ALA A 220 12.99 5.46 6.34
CA ALA A 220 14.18 5.33 5.53
C ALA A 220 14.82 3.95 5.72
N THR A 221 15.48 3.48 4.66
CA THR A 221 16.33 2.30 4.72
C THR A 221 17.78 2.73 4.88
N TYR A 222 18.50 2.13 5.83
CA TYR A 222 19.92 2.34 6.04
C TYR A 222 20.66 1.00 5.99
N ASP A 223 21.61 0.89 5.08
CA ASP A 223 22.52 -0.24 4.97
C ASP A 223 23.80 0.09 5.75
N GLU A 224 23.96 -0.50 6.93
CA GLU A 224 25.11 -0.31 7.81
C GLU A 224 26.44 -0.78 7.19
N GLY A 225 26.40 -1.73 6.25
CA GLY A 225 27.59 -2.24 5.59
C GLY A 225 28.17 -1.25 4.58
N THR A 226 27.29 -0.58 3.82
CA THR A 226 27.67 0.39 2.78
C THR A 226 27.59 1.84 3.24
N GLY A 227 26.90 2.12 4.36
CA GLY A 227 26.56 3.48 4.79
C GLY A 227 25.47 4.13 3.94
N LYS A 228 24.82 3.40 3.04
CA LYS A 228 23.84 3.96 2.10
C LYS A 228 22.50 4.17 2.78
N ILE A 229 21.98 5.40 2.69
CA ILE A 229 20.62 5.77 3.12
C ILE A 229 19.73 5.88 1.88
N THR A 230 18.50 5.38 1.98
CA THR A 230 17.44 5.57 0.97
C THR A 230 16.20 6.08 1.67
N ALA A 231 15.67 7.24 1.27
CA ALA A 231 14.38 7.72 1.77
C ALA A 231 13.26 6.87 1.16
N ASN A 232 12.32 6.41 1.99
CA ASN A 232 11.15 5.70 1.48
C ASN A 232 10.15 6.74 0.93
N VAL A 233 9.78 6.57 -0.33
CA VAL A 233 8.80 7.41 -1.02
C VAL A 233 7.75 6.56 -1.71
N THR A 234 6.54 7.09 -1.84
CA THR A 234 5.43 6.46 -2.54
C THR A 234 5.19 7.20 -3.85
N THR A 235 5.24 6.47 -4.96
CA THR A 235 4.92 7.00 -6.28
C THR A 235 3.42 6.90 -6.55
N TYR A 236 2.82 7.94 -7.12
CA TYR A 236 1.41 8.00 -7.49
C TYR A 236 1.22 8.89 -8.74
N THR A 237 0.04 8.82 -9.37
CA THR A 237 -0.36 9.76 -10.42
C THR A 237 -1.31 10.79 -9.81
N ASP A 238 -0.95 12.07 -9.88
CA ASP A 238 -1.74 13.15 -9.28
C ASP A 238 -3.04 13.44 -10.04
N SER A 239 -3.86 14.36 -9.51
CA SER A 239 -5.14 14.76 -10.12
C SER A 239 -5.00 15.41 -11.51
N THR A 240 -3.78 15.83 -11.90
CA THR A 240 -3.47 16.38 -13.22
C THR A 240 -2.98 15.32 -14.21
N GLY A 241 -2.75 14.09 -13.75
CA GLY A 241 -2.23 12.99 -14.56
C GLY A 241 -0.69 12.89 -14.58
N VAL A 242 0.00 13.61 -13.68
CA VAL A 242 1.47 13.62 -13.61
C VAL A 242 1.94 12.67 -12.51
N THR A 243 2.94 11.85 -12.82
CA THR A 243 3.59 10.99 -11.83
C THR A 243 4.39 11.83 -10.84
N LYS A 244 4.09 11.67 -9.55
CA LYS A 244 4.75 12.36 -8.43
C LYS A 244 5.14 11.34 -7.36
N THR A 245 5.95 11.80 -6.43
CA THR A 245 6.33 11.06 -5.23
C THR A 245 5.88 11.80 -3.98
N ALA A 246 5.56 11.06 -2.92
CA ALA A 246 5.33 11.61 -1.58
C ALA A 246 6.25 10.89 -0.59
N ALA A 247 6.86 11.62 0.33
CA ALA A 247 7.71 11.04 1.37
C ALA A 247 6.87 10.25 2.38
N ASN A 248 7.32 9.05 2.73
CA ASN A 248 6.59 8.17 3.65
C ASN A 248 6.81 8.64 5.08
N GLN A 249 5.88 9.41 5.63
CA GLN A 249 5.91 9.84 7.01
C GLN A 249 5.47 8.70 7.93
N LEU A 250 6.15 8.50 9.07
CA LEU A 250 5.67 7.65 10.15
C LEU A 250 4.58 8.37 10.93
N GLY A 251 3.40 7.75 11.02
CA GLY A 251 2.21 8.31 11.62
C GLY A 251 1.08 7.28 11.71
N GLY A 252 -0.13 7.68 11.30
CA GLY A 252 -1.36 6.90 11.52
C GLY A 252 -1.73 6.79 12.99
N VAL A 253 -2.75 5.97 13.31
CA VAL A 253 -3.25 5.82 14.70
C VAL A 253 -2.19 5.29 15.65
N ASP A 254 -1.29 4.42 15.18
CA ASP A 254 -0.26 3.79 16.00
C ASP A 254 1.05 4.58 16.08
N GLY A 255 1.20 5.66 15.31
CA GLY A 255 2.39 6.51 15.27
C GLY A 255 3.57 5.93 14.48
N LYS A 256 3.42 4.74 13.89
CA LYS A 256 4.50 4.02 13.18
C LYS A 256 4.06 3.48 11.81
N THR A 257 2.84 3.79 11.39
CA THR A 257 2.34 3.44 10.06
C THR A 257 2.89 4.40 9.03
N GLU A 258 3.38 3.89 7.91
CA GLU A 258 3.79 4.75 6.80
C GLU A 258 2.56 5.38 6.13
N VAL A 259 2.48 6.70 6.21
CA VAL A 259 1.44 7.52 5.59
C VAL A 259 2.06 8.54 4.66
N VAL A 260 1.28 8.98 3.66
CA VAL A 260 1.68 10.02 2.73
C VAL A 260 0.65 11.13 2.72
N THR A 261 1.11 12.37 2.58
CA THR A 261 0.22 13.52 2.43
C THR A 261 0.20 13.96 0.98
N ILE A 262 -0.97 13.93 0.36
CA ILE A 262 -1.19 14.32 -1.03
C ILE A 262 -2.35 15.31 -1.05
N ASP A 263 -2.13 16.51 -1.59
CA ASP A 263 -3.12 17.58 -1.70
C ASP A 263 -3.88 17.87 -0.38
N GLY A 264 -3.16 17.85 0.74
CA GLY A 264 -3.69 18.15 2.08
C GLY A 264 -4.44 17.00 2.77
N LYS A 265 -4.57 15.84 2.13
CA LYS A 265 -5.16 14.62 2.70
C LYS A 265 -4.08 13.61 3.04
N THR A 266 -4.30 12.82 4.08
CA THR A 266 -3.33 11.81 4.53
C THR A 266 -3.84 10.41 4.20
N TYR A 267 -3.05 9.64 3.47
CA TYR A 267 -3.38 8.28 3.04
C TYR A 267 -2.38 7.28 3.61
N ASN A 268 -2.78 6.01 3.73
CA ASN A 268 -1.80 4.95 3.93
C ASN A 268 -0.90 4.87 2.70
N ALA A 269 0.43 4.83 2.89
CA ALA A 269 1.39 4.73 1.79
C ALA A 269 1.08 3.52 0.89
N SER A 270 0.70 2.39 1.50
CA SER A 270 0.30 1.17 0.79
C SER A 270 -0.95 1.30 -0.07
N LYS A 271 -1.89 2.19 0.29
CA LYS A 271 -3.11 2.47 -0.52
C LYS A 271 -2.82 3.47 -1.64
N ALA A 272 -1.95 4.44 -1.39
CA ALA A 272 -1.60 5.47 -2.37
C ALA A 272 -0.56 5.00 -3.41
N ALA A 273 0.17 3.91 -3.12
CA ALA A 273 1.18 3.37 -4.03
C ALA A 273 0.59 2.99 -5.40
N GLY A 274 1.07 3.67 -6.44
CA GLY A 274 0.60 3.48 -7.82
C GLY A 274 -0.83 3.94 -8.07
N HIS A 275 -1.48 4.59 -7.11
CA HIS A 275 -2.84 5.09 -7.27
C HIS A 275 -2.90 6.24 -8.27
N ASP A 276 -3.96 6.28 -9.08
CA ASP A 276 -4.19 7.32 -10.08
C ASP A 276 -5.35 8.20 -9.66
N PHE A 277 -5.04 9.36 -9.06
CA PHE A 277 -6.04 10.33 -8.61
C PHE A 277 -6.73 11.07 -9.77
N LYS A 278 -6.22 10.96 -11.01
CA LYS A 278 -6.87 11.51 -12.20
C LYS A 278 -7.95 10.56 -12.75
N ALA A 279 -7.73 9.26 -12.64
CA ALA A 279 -8.69 8.22 -13.03
C ALA A 279 -9.68 7.87 -11.91
N GLN A 280 -9.21 7.88 -10.67
CA GLN A 280 -9.97 7.56 -9.46
C GLN A 280 -9.74 8.66 -8.41
N PRO A 281 -10.55 9.73 -8.39
CA PRO A 281 -10.31 10.87 -7.49
C PRO A 281 -10.47 10.52 -6.01
N GLU A 282 -11.28 9.50 -5.70
CA GLU A 282 -11.63 9.11 -4.35
C GLU A 282 -10.70 8.00 -3.86
N LEU A 283 -10.09 8.21 -2.69
CA LEU A 283 -9.34 7.21 -1.95
C LEU A 283 -9.59 7.43 -0.45
N ALA A 284 -9.77 6.34 0.29
CA ALA A 284 -9.96 6.43 1.73
C ALA A 284 -8.69 6.95 2.43
N GLU A 285 -8.84 8.02 3.21
CA GLU A 285 -7.79 8.56 4.06
C GLU A 285 -7.34 7.53 5.13
N ALA A 286 -6.13 7.72 5.64
CA ALA A 286 -5.66 6.94 6.78
C ALA A 286 -6.50 7.26 8.02
N ALA A 287 -6.81 6.25 8.83
CA ALA A 287 -7.47 6.48 10.11
C ALA A 287 -6.60 7.39 10.99
N ALA A 288 -7.20 8.48 11.48
CA ALA A 288 -6.51 9.46 12.33
C ALA A 288 -6.58 9.10 13.83
N LYS A 289 -7.58 8.31 14.24
CA LYS A 289 -7.77 7.88 15.64
C LYS A 289 -8.42 6.51 15.73
N THR A 290 -8.38 5.90 16.91
CA THR A 290 -9.18 4.71 17.24
C THR A 290 -10.66 5.01 17.00
N THR A 291 -11.36 4.10 16.35
CA THR A 291 -12.79 4.27 16.05
C THR A 291 -13.63 4.21 17.32
N GLU A 292 -14.48 5.21 17.50
CA GLU A 292 -15.50 5.24 18.54
C GLU A 292 -16.71 4.39 18.12
N ASN A 293 -17.27 3.63 19.06
CA ASN A 293 -18.42 2.73 18.86
C ASN A 293 -18.29 1.84 17.61
N PRO A 294 -17.20 1.06 17.45
CA PRO A 294 -16.93 0.31 16.22
C PRO A 294 -18.02 -0.72 15.90
N LEU A 295 -18.63 -1.35 16.91
CA LEU A 295 -19.72 -2.32 16.72
C LEU A 295 -20.96 -1.68 16.10
N ALA A 296 -21.36 -0.49 16.58
CA ALA A 296 -22.51 0.22 16.02
C ALA A 296 -22.30 0.60 14.55
N LYS A 297 -21.07 0.95 14.14
CA LYS A 297 -20.74 1.20 12.74
C LYS A 297 -20.82 -0.07 11.89
N ILE A 298 -20.33 -1.19 12.42
CA ILE A 298 -20.41 -2.49 11.74
C ILE A 298 -21.87 -2.93 11.61
N ASP A 299 -22.70 -2.77 12.65
CA ASP A 299 -24.13 -3.10 12.60
C ASP A 299 -24.87 -2.25 11.56
N ALA A 300 -24.54 -0.96 11.46
CA ALA A 300 -25.08 -0.09 10.41
C ALA A 300 -24.70 -0.57 9.00
N ALA A 301 -23.44 -0.97 8.79
CA ALA A 301 -22.98 -1.53 7.53
C ALA A 301 -23.69 -2.87 7.20
N LEU A 302 -23.85 -3.75 8.19
CA LEU A 302 -24.59 -5.02 8.02
C LEU A 302 -26.05 -4.77 7.66
N ALA A 303 -26.70 -3.79 8.29
CA ALA A 303 -28.08 -3.41 7.98
C ALA A 303 -28.23 -2.89 6.54
N GLN A 304 -27.26 -2.10 6.03
CA GLN A 304 -27.26 -1.66 4.64
C GLN A 304 -27.13 -2.84 3.65
N VAL A 305 -26.24 -3.79 3.94
CA VAL A 305 -26.08 -5.00 3.11
C VAL A 305 -27.33 -5.88 3.14
N ASP A 306 -27.96 -6.06 4.31
CA ASP A 306 -29.17 -6.86 4.45
C ASP A 306 -30.37 -6.21 3.76
N ALA A 307 -30.51 -4.88 3.81
CA ALA A 307 -31.52 -4.14 3.06
C ALA A 307 -31.40 -4.39 1.55
N LEU A 308 -30.19 -4.23 0.98
CA LEU A 308 -29.97 -4.52 -0.45
C LEU A 308 -30.27 -6.00 -0.78
N ARG A 309 -29.91 -6.93 0.09
CA ARG A 309 -30.21 -8.36 -0.10
C ARG A 309 -31.72 -8.64 -0.10
N SER A 310 -32.45 -7.98 0.80
CA SER A 310 -33.91 -8.05 0.89
C SER A 310 -34.56 -7.52 -0.39
N ASP A 311 -34.13 -6.36 -0.88
CA ASP A 311 -34.65 -5.75 -2.10
C ASP A 311 -34.40 -6.63 -3.33
N LEU A 312 -33.19 -7.19 -3.47
CA LEU A 312 -32.86 -8.14 -4.53
C LEU A 312 -33.70 -9.43 -4.44
N GLY A 313 -33.97 -9.93 -3.23
CA GLY A 313 -34.87 -11.07 -3.03
C GLY A 313 -36.32 -10.78 -3.45
N ALA A 314 -36.83 -9.59 -3.14
CA ALA A 314 -38.15 -9.15 -3.57
C ALA A 314 -38.23 -9.05 -5.11
N VAL A 315 -37.20 -8.49 -5.75
CA VAL A 315 -37.12 -8.39 -7.21
C VAL A 315 -37.03 -9.77 -7.88
N GLN A 316 -36.28 -10.72 -7.31
CA GLN A 316 -36.27 -12.12 -7.79
C GLN A 316 -37.67 -12.75 -7.76
N ASN A 317 -38.45 -12.51 -6.70
CA ASN A 317 -39.83 -13.00 -6.62
C ASN A 317 -40.73 -12.37 -7.70
N ARG A 318 -40.54 -11.08 -8.00
CA ARG A 318 -41.27 -10.41 -9.09
C ARG A 318 -40.91 -11.00 -10.46
N PHE A 319 -39.64 -11.24 -10.75
CA PHE A 319 -39.22 -11.90 -11.98
C PHE A 319 -39.79 -13.32 -12.11
N ASN A 320 -39.73 -14.13 -11.04
CA ASN A 320 -40.31 -15.48 -11.06
C ASN A 320 -41.82 -15.45 -11.34
N SER A 321 -42.54 -14.47 -10.77
CA SER A 321 -43.98 -14.30 -11.02
C SER A 321 -44.26 -13.92 -12.48
N ALA A 322 -43.47 -13.00 -13.05
CA ALA A 322 -43.57 -12.63 -14.46
C ALA A 322 -43.28 -13.84 -15.37
N ILE A 323 -42.26 -14.64 -15.06
CA ILE A 323 -41.91 -15.87 -15.80
C ILE A 323 -43.07 -16.87 -15.78
N THR A 324 -43.68 -17.14 -14.62
CA THR A 324 -44.83 -18.06 -14.53
C THR A 324 -46.03 -17.56 -15.34
N ASN A 325 -46.33 -16.25 -15.29
CA ASN A 325 -47.45 -15.67 -16.04
C ASN A 325 -47.21 -15.71 -17.56
N LEU A 326 -46.00 -15.38 -18.00
CA LEU A 326 -45.60 -15.50 -19.40
C LEU A 326 -45.66 -16.95 -19.88
N GLY A 327 -45.17 -17.89 -19.07
CA GLY A 327 -45.24 -19.32 -19.39
C GLY A 327 -46.67 -19.83 -19.57
N ASN A 328 -47.59 -19.44 -18.68
CA ASN A 328 -49.01 -19.78 -18.82
C ASN A 328 -49.63 -19.15 -20.07
N THR A 329 -49.29 -17.89 -20.36
CA THR A 329 -49.79 -17.18 -21.55
C THR A 329 -49.29 -17.85 -22.84
N VAL A 330 -48.01 -18.20 -22.90
CA VAL A 330 -47.41 -18.91 -24.04
C VAL A 330 -48.07 -20.28 -24.23
N ASN A 331 -48.28 -21.06 -23.17
CA ASN A 331 -48.95 -22.36 -23.26
C ASN A 331 -50.39 -22.22 -23.78
N ASN A 332 -51.18 -21.31 -23.20
CA ASN A 332 -52.56 -21.09 -23.63
C ASN A 332 -52.66 -20.61 -25.09
N LEU A 333 -51.77 -19.71 -25.52
CA LEU A 333 -51.72 -19.24 -26.90
C LEU A 333 -51.24 -20.33 -27.86
N SER A 334 -50.28 -21.16 -27.45
CA SER A 334 -49.82 -22.30 -28.25
C SER A 334 -50.93 -23.34 -28.42
N GLU A 335 -51.71 -23.63 -27.39
CA GLU A 335 -52.87 -24.52 -27.47
C GLU A 335 -53.98 -23.95 -28.35
N ALA A 336 -54.30 -22.66 -28.20
CA ALA A 336 -55.28 -21.99 -29.05
C ALA A 336 -54.85 -21.99 -30.51
N ARG A 337 -53.56 -21.74 -30.78
CA ARG A 337 -53.00 -21.81 -32.13
C ARG A 337 -53.05 -23.23 -32.69
N SER A 338 -52.69 -24.25 -31.90
CA SER A 338 -52.82 -25.66 -32.28
C SER A 338 -54.27 -26.01 -32.64
N ARG A 339 -55.27 -25.59 -31.86
CA ARG A 339 -56.68 -25.82 -32.20
C ARG A 339 -57.16 -25.13 -33.48
N ILE A 340 -56.53 -24.02 -33.87
CA ILE A 340 -56.89 -23.24 -35.06
C ILE A 340 -56.15 -23.74 -36.31
N GLU A 341 -54.85 -24.00 -36.19
CA GLU A 341 -53.99 -24.38 -37.30
C GLU A 341 -53.92 -25.90 -37.51
N ASP A 342 -53.91 -26.69 -36.43
CA ASP A 342 -53.84 -28.14 -36.54
C ASP A 342 -55.23 -28.68 -36.91
N SER A 343 -55.30 -29.34 -38.06
CA SER A 343 -56.51 -30.05 -38.46
C SER A 343 -56.62 -31.36 -37.69
N ASP A 344 -57.83 -31.70 -37.28
CA ASP A 344 -58.11 -33.01 -36.71
C ASP A 344 -57.91 -34.08 -37.79
N TYR A 345 -56.79 -34.79 -37.71
CA TYR A 345 -56.40 -35.83 -38.65
C TYR A 345 -57.50 -36.88 -38.85
N ALA A 346 -58.27 -37.20 -37.81
CA ALA A 346 -59.35 -38.18 -37.93
C ALA A 346 -60.48 -37.68 -38.86
N THR A 347 -60.82 -36.39 -38.78
CA THR A 347 -61.84 -35.76 -39.63
C THR A 347 -61.33 -35.56 -41.05
N GLU A 348 -60.10 -35.07 -41.22
CA GLU A 348 -59.52 -34.87 -42.55
C GLU A 348 -59.30 -36.18 -43.31
N VAL A 349 -58.84 -37.25 -42.64
CA VAL A 349 -58.72 -38.58 -43.27
C VAL A 349 -60.09 -39.15 -43.61
N SER A 350 -61.11 -38.94 -42.77
CA SER A 350 -62.48 -39.37 -43.06
C SER A 350 -63.07 -38.63 -44.26
N ASN A 351 -62.81 -37.32 -44.37
CA ASN A 351 -63.23 -36.52 -45.52
C ASN A 351 -62.46 -36.90 -46.79
N MET A 352 -61.15 -37.14 -46.69
CA MET A 352 -60.32 -37.64 -47.79
C MET A 352 -60.81 -39.02 -48.25
N SER A 353 -61.06 -39.94 -47.33
CA SER A 353 -61.59 -41.27 -47.64
C SER A 353 -62.98 -41.18 -48.26
N ARG A 354 -63.87 -40.34 -47.72
CA ARG A 354 -65.18 -40.04 -48.33
C ARG A 354 -65.03 -39.46 -49.74
N ALA A 355 -64.11 -38.53 -49.95
CA ALA A 355 -63.84 -37.93 -51.25
C ALA A 355 -63.28 -38.95 -52.25
N GLN A 356 -62.41 -39.86 -51.81
CA GLN A 356 -61.90 -40.98 -52.61
C GLN A 356 -63.01 -41.97 -52.96
N ILE A 357 -63.89 -42.32 -52.01
CA ILE A 357 -65.06 -43.16 -52.26
C ILE A 357 -66.02 -42.47 -53.23
N LEU A 358 -66.27 -41.16 -53.07
CA LEU A 358 -67.09 -40.37 -54.00
C LEU A 358 -66.48 -40.30 -55.39
N GLN A 359 -65.16 -40.19 -55.53
CA GLN A 359 -64.48 -40.24 -56.82
C GLN A 359 -64.61 -41.63 -57.46
N GLN A 360 -64.43 -42.71 -56.70
CA GLN A 360 -64.60 -44.09 -57.20
C GLN A 360 -66.06 -44.43 -57.53
N ALA A 361 -67.01 -43.96 -56.73
CA ALA A 361 -68.44 -44.09 -57.01
C ALA A 361 -68.84 -43.21 -58.19
N GLY A 362 -68.30 -41.99 -58.31
CA GLY A 362 -68.51 -41.10 -59.43
C GLY A 362 -68.01 -41.68 -60.75
N THR A 363 -66.84 -42.32 -60.77
CA THR A 363 -66.34 -43.03 -61.96
C THR A 363 -67.15 -44.28 -62.27
N SER A 364 -67.61 -45.03 -61.27
CA SER A 364 -68.48 -46.19 -61.46
C SER A 364 -69.88 -45.81 -61.98
N VAL A 365 -70.49 -44.77 -61.42
CA VAL A 365 -71.77 -44.20 -61.89
C VAL A 365 -71.60 -43.58 -63.28
N LEU A 366 -70.47 -42.91 -63.58
CA LEU A 366 -70.17 -42.42 -64.92
C LEU A 366 -70.01 -43.58 -65.92
N ALA A 367 -69.36 -44.68 -65.52
CA ALA A 367 -69.27 -45.88 -66.34
C ALA A 367 -70.65 -46.53 -66.58
N GLN A 368 -71.50 -46.59 -65.54
CA GLN A 368 -72.86 -47.11 -65.64
C GLN A 368 -73.80 -46.19 -66.45
N ALA A 369 -73.68 -44.88 -66.29
CA ALA A 369 -74.38 -43.87 -67.09
C ALA A 369 -73.94 -43.88 -68.56
N ASN A 370 -72.68 -44.21 -68.86
CA ASN A 370 -72.21 -44.44 -70.23
C ASN A 370 -72.71 -45.77 -70.83
N GLN A 371 -72.98 -46.79 -70.01
CA GLN A 371 -73.51 -48.08 -70.45
C GLN A 371 -75.03 -48.08 -70.64
N VAL A 372 -75.80 -47.27 -69.90
CA VAL A 372 -77.27 -47.20 -70.02
C VAL A 372 -77.72 -46.85 -71.46
N PRO A 373 -77.16 -45.83 -72.14
CA PRO A 373 -77.47 -45.57 -73.56
C PRO A 373 -77.07 -46.71 -74.49
N GLN A 374 -75.95 -47.39 -74.22
CA GLN A 374 -75.46 -48.51 -75.04
C GLN A 374 -76.36 -49.75 -74.92
N ASN A 375 -76.86 -50.05 -73.72
CA ASN A 375 -77.81 -51.15 -73.48
C ASN A 375 -79.18 -50.87 -74.10
N VAL A 376 -79.65 -49.61 -74.08
CA VAL A 376 -80.89 -49.20 -74.76
C VAL A 376 -80.73 -49.31 -76.29
N LEU A 377 -79.57 -48.95 -76.84
CA LEU A 377 -79.25 -49.14 -78.27
C LEU A 377 -79.10 -50.62 -78.65
N SER A 378 -78.65 -51.50 -77.74
CA SER A 378 -78.55 -52.94 -77.96
C SER A 378 -79.89 -53.67 -77.91
N LEU A 379 -80.87 -53.16 -77.15
CA LEU A 379 -82.23 -53.73 -77.06
C LEU A 379 -83.16 -53.30 -78.20
N LEU A 380 -82.74 -52.30 -78.98
CA LEU A 380 -83.47 -51.75 -80.13
C LEU A 380 -82.87 -52.20 -81.49
N ARG A 381 -81.95 -53.18 -81.51
CA ARG A 381 -81.37 -53.75 -82.74
C ARG A 381 -81.87 -55.16 -83.03
#